data_AF-A0AA35JXF5-F1
#
_entry.id   AF-A0AA35JXF5-F1
#
_cell.length_a   1.000
_cell.length_b   1.000
_cell.length_c   1.000
_cell.angle_alpha   90.00
_cell.angle_beta   90.00
_cell.angle_gamma   90.00
#
_symmetry.space_group_name_H-M   'P 1'
#
loop_
_entity.id
_entity.type
_entity.pdbx_description
1 polymer ?
#
loop_
_entity_poly.entity_id
_entity_poly.type
_entity_poly.pdbx_seq_one_letter_code
_entity_poly.pdbx_strand_id
1 'polypeptide(L)'
;MKPSSFLLLTLMVFFLYSDVVVKASFEKKYCKGYPNPICTMEYQAHCGSDGKTYGNKCLFCNAYIESGRKLKLKYYGECKKA
;
A
#
# COMPACT_ATOMS: atom_id res chain seq x y z
N MET A 1 7.21 -16.28 36.13
CA MET A 1 6.87 -15.41 34.98
C MET A 1 7.19 -13.98 35.35
N LYS A 2 8.14 -13.33 34.66
CA LYS A 2 8.57 -11.95 34.98
C LYS A 2 7.67 -10.96 34.24
N PRO A 3 6.96 -10.05 34.93
CA PRO A 3 5.97 -9.13 34.34
C PRO A 3 6.58 -8.17 33.30
N SER A 4 7.89 -7.95 33.36
CA SER A 4 8.66 -7.15 32.40
C SER A 4 8.68 -7.71 30.97
N SER A 5 8.48 -9.02 30.79
CA SER A 5 8.42 -9.63 29.44
C SER A 5 7.12 -9.30 28.71
N PHE A 6 5.99 -9.26 29.43
CA PHE A 6 4.67 -8.99 28.86
C PHE A 6 4.53 -7.54 28.37
N LEU A 7 5.13 -6.59 29.11
CA LEU A 7 5.13 -5.17 28.75
C LEU A 7 5.93 -4.89 27.46
N LEU A 8 7.02 -5.63 27.22
CA LEU A 8 7.81 -5.49 25.99
C LEU A 8 7.06 -6.01 24.77
N LEU A 9 6.35 -7.13 24.91
CA LEU A 9 5.51 -7.71 23.86
C LEU A 9 4.38 -6.77 23.42
N THR A 10 3.69 -6.14 24.36
CA THR A 10 2.56 -5.22 24.04
C THR A 10 3.03 -3.97 23.31
N LEU A 11 4.17 -3.38 23.70
CA LEU A 11 4.77 -2.23 23.02
C LEU A 11 5.19 -2.57 21.58
N MET A 12 5.85 -3.71 21.37
CA MET A 12 6.22 -4.17 20.02
C MET A 12 4.99 -4.36 19.12
N VAL A 13 3.91 -4.94 19.66
CA VAL A 13 2.64 -5.09 18.93
C VAL A 13 2.04 -3.73 18.59
N PHE A 14 2.11 -2.74 19.49
CA PHE A 14 1.64 -1.37 19.22
C PHE A 14 2.40 -0.69 18.07
N PHE A 15 3.74 -0.78 18.06
CA PHE A 15 4.56 -0.21 16.98
C PHE A 15 4.28 -0.89 15.63
N LEU A 16 4.23 -2.22 15.61
CA LEU A 16 3.90 -2.99 14.40
C LEU A 16 2.46 -2.74 13.93
N TYR A 17 1.53 -2.55 14.88
CA TYR A 17 0.15 -2.19 14.59
C TYR A 17 0.05 -0.80 13.94
N SER A 18 0.78 0.19 14.46
CA SER A 18 0.87 1.51 13.82
C SER A 18 1.39 1.42 12.39
N ASP A 19 2.46 0.67 12.12
CA ASP A 19 3.00 0.53 10.75
C ASP A 19 2.04 -0.15 9.77
N VAL A 20 1.34 -1.20 10.22
CA VAL A 20 0.36 -1.93 9.40
C VAL A 20 -0.86 -1.05 9.12
N VAL A 21 -1.37 -0.34 10.12
CA VAL A 21 -2.54 0.54 10.01
C VAL A 21 -2.23 1.80 9.19
N VAL A 22 -1.04 2.39 9.36
CA VAL A 22 -0.60 3.58 8.61
C VAL A 22 -0.49 3.25 7.13
N LYS A 23 0.12 2.11 6.77
CA LYS A 23 0.15 1.66 5.37
C LYS A 23 -1.26 1.43 4.86
N ALA A 24 -2.09 0.62 5.51
CA ALA A 24 -3.46 0.37 5.05
C ALA A 24 -4.32 1.66 4.87
N SER A 25 -4.03 2.69 5.65
CA SER A 25 -4.69 4.00 5.55
C SER A 25 -4.11 4.87 4.43
N PHE A 26 -2.86 4.67 4.04
CA PHE A 26 -2.18 5.42 2.99
C PHE A 26 -2.85 5.20 1.64
N GLU A 27 -3.00 3.97 1.15
CA GLU A 27 -3.60 3.73 -0.17
C GLU A 27 -5.07 4.17 -0.20
N LYS A 28 -5.80 4.01 0.91
CA LYS A 28 -7.18 4.52 1.03
C LYS A 28 -7.25 6.04 0.83
N LYS A 29 -6.30 6.80 1.40
CA LYS A 29 -6.22 8.25 1.23
C LYS A 29 -5.68 8.62 -0.16
N TYR A 30 -4.64 7.93 -0.62
CA TYR A 30 -3.96 8.19 -1.89
C TYR A 30 -4.86 7.94 -3.11
N CYS A 31 -5.65 6.87 -3.05
CA CYS A 31 -6.63 6.45 -4.06
C CYS A 31 -8.06 6.91 -3.73
N LYS A 32 -8.22 7.99 -2.97
CA LYS A 32 -9.52 8.64 -2.79
C LYS A 32 -10.01 9.16 -4.16
N GLY A 33 -11.26 8.84 -4.52
CA GLY A 33 -11.87 9.27 -5.79
C GLY A 33 -11.76 8.25 -6.94
N TYR A 34 -11.27 7.04 -6.66
CA TYR A 34 -11.23 5.93 -7.62
C TYR A 34 -12.34 4.89 -7.33
N PRO A 35 -12.77 4.09 -8.32
CA PRO A 35 -12.19 3.94 -9.66
C PRO A 35 -12.50 5.13 -10.58
N ASN A 36 -11.63 5.38 -11.54
CA ASN A 36 -11.83 6.38 -12.59
C ASN A 36 -11.76 5.67 -13.96
N PRO A 37 -12.83 5.69 -14.77
CA PRO A 37 -12.85 5.01 -16.07
C PRO A 37 -11.91 5.67 -17.11
N ILE A 38 -11.50 6.91 -16.88
CA ILE A 38 -10.65 7.67 -17.80
C ILE A 38 -9.30 7.93 -17.12
N CYS A 39 -8.25 7.30 -17.63
CA CYS A 39 -6.87 7.57 -17.24
C CYS A 39 -6.14 8.32 -18.35
N THR A 40 -5.38 9.33 -17.95
CA THR A 40 -4.41 10.01 -18.82
C THR A 40 -3.20 9.09 -19.08
N MET A 41 -2.42 9.41 -20.11
CA MET A 41 -1.31 8.57 -20.61
C MET A 41 0.07 9.05 -20.11
N GLU A 42 0.13 9.89 -19.10
CA GLU A 42 1.39 10.26 -18.44
C GLU A 42 2.05 9.03 -17.83
N TYR A 43 3.37 8.98 -17.94
CA TYR A 43 4.15 7.89 -17.38
C TYR A 43 4.78 8.33 -16.05
N GLN A 44 4.21 7.85 -14.96
CA GLN A 44 4.67 8.05 -13.60
C GLN A 44 4.50 6.73 -12.83
N ALA A 45 5.39 5.77 -13.12
CA ALA A 45 5.19 4.39 -12.70
C ALA A 45 5.05 4.18 -11.18
N HIS A 46 4.30 3.14 -10.81
CA HIS A 46 4.11 2.65 -9.45
C HIS A 46 4.33 1.14 -9.41
N CYS A 47 5.17 0.65 -8.50
CA CYS A 47 5.33 -0.78 -8.28
C CYS A 47 4.34 -1.27 -7.23
N GLY A 48 3.46 -2.18 -7.61
CA GLY A 48 2.50 -2.82 -6.73
C GLY A 48 3.12 -3.90 -5.84
N SER A 49 2.48 -4.20 -4.72
CA SER A 49 2.84 -5.33 -3.85
C SER A 49 2.65 -6.69 -4.53
N ASP A 50 1.90 -6.75 -5.62
CA ASP A 50 1.73 -7.92 -6.49
C ASP A 50 2.86 -8.07 -7.53
N GLY A 51 3.86 -7.19 -7.50
CA GLY A 51 4.99 -7.21 -8.42
C GLY A 51 4.69 -6.65 -9.80
N LYS A 52 3.51 -6.07 -10.04
CA LYS A 52 3.16 -5.42 -11.30
C LYS A 52 3.52 -3.94 -11.29
N THR A 53 4.02 -3.46 -12.43
CA THR A 53 4.19 -2.04 -12.69
C THR A 53 2.89 -1.45 -13.22
N TYR A 54 2.42 -0.39 -12.59
CA TYR A 54 1.30 0.43 -13.06
C TYR A 54 1.85 1.73 -13.62
N GLY A 55 1.49 2.07 -14.86
CA GLY A 55 2.13 3.18 -15.58
C GLY A 55 1.90 4.57 -14.97
N ASN A 56 0.83 4.73 -14.18
CA ASN A 56 0.54 5.95 -13.43
C ASN A 56 -0.38 5.69 -12.24
N LYS A 57 -0.66 6.76 -11.49
CA LYS A 57 -1.54 6.73 -10.31
C LYS A 57 -2.93 6.23 -10.65
N CYS A 58 -3.48 6.60 -11.81
CA CYS A 58 -4.83 6.22 -12.19
C CYS A 58 -4.96 4.70 -12.34
N LEU A 59 -4.05 4.11 -13.10
CA LEU A 59 -3.99 2.66 -13.31
C LEU A 59 -3.74 1.91 -11.99
N PHE A 60 -2.83 2.40 -11.15
CA PHE A 60 -2.57 1.82 -9.83
C PHE A 60 -3.81 1.86 -8.93
N CYS A 61 -4.49 3.00 -8.85
CA CYS A 61 -5.62 3.17 -7.95
C CYS A 61 -6.88 2.43 -8.43
N ASN A 62 -7.10 2.28 -9.74
CA ASN A 62 -8.13 1.40 -10.26
C ASN A 62 -7.88 -0.05 -9.84
N ALA A 63 -6.66 -0.55 -10.05
CA ALA A 63 -6.28 -1.90 -9.64
C ALA A 63 -6.37 -2.10 -8.11
N TYR A 64 -6.07 -1.07 -7.32
CA TYR A 64 -6.29 -1.11 -5.88
C TYR A 64 -7.76 -1.35 -5.52
N ILE A 65 -8.70 -0.65 -6.16
CA ILE A 65 -10.13 -0.87 -5.93
C ILE A 65 -10.55 -2.27 -6.41
N GLU A 66 -10.12 -2.68 -7.62
CA GLU A 66 -10.41 -4.00 -8.21
C GLU A 66 -9.91 -5.15 -7.34
N SER A 67 -8.76 -4.98 -6.68
CA SER A 67 -8.19 -5.97 -5.75
C SER A 67 -8.98 -6.11 -4.43
N GLY A 68 -10.06 -5.35 -4.24
CA GLY A 68 -10.76 -5.24 -2.98
C GLY A 68 -9.94 -4.52 -1.91
N ARG A 69 -9.15 -3.52 -2.31
CA ARG A 69 -8.26 -2.73 -1.45
C ARG A 69 -7.13 -3.52 -0.78
N LYS A 70 -6.64 -4.56 -1.46
CA LYS A 70 -5.55 -5.43 -0.97
C LYS A 70 -4.19 -5.07 -1.57
N LEU A 71 -4.16 -4.50 -2.77
CA LEU A 71 -2.95 -4.01 -3.40
C LEU A 71 -2.33 -2.88 -2.56
N LYS A 72 -1.02 -2.94 -2.33
CA LYS A 72 -0.28 -1.88 -1.65
C LYS A 72 0.76 -1.29 -2.59
N LEU A 73 1.10 -0.02 -2.38
CA LEU A 73 2.21 0.59 -3.09
C LEU A 73 3.51 0.09 -2.49
N LYS A 74 4.33 -0.61 -3.28
CA LYS A 74 5.65 -1.06 -2.84
C LYS A 74 6.65 0.09 -2.89
N TYR A 75 6.74 0.78 -4.02
CA TYR A 75 7.52 2.00 -4.23
C TYR A 75 7.12 2.70 -5.53
N TYR A 76 7.50 3.96 -5.69
CA TYR A 76 7.39 4.70 -6.95
C TYR A 76 8.45 4.22 -7.95
N GLY A 77 8.08 4.14 -9.23
CA GLY A 77 8.88 3.56 -10.31
C GLY A 77 8.40 2.17 -10.73
N GLU A 78 9.09 1.61 -11.73
CA GLU A 78 8.83 0.26 -12.23
C GLU A 78 9.27 -0.80 -11.23
N CYS A 79 8.53 -1.91 -11.15
CA CYS A 79 9.01 -3.06 -10.42
C CYS A 79 10.29 -3.61 -11.05
N LYS A 80 11.34 -3.76 -10.23
CA LYS A 80 12.56 -4.45 -10.64
C LYS A 80 12.25 -5.95 -10.78
N LYS A 81 12.62 -6.53 -11.92
CA LYS A 81 12.62 -7.99 -12.08
C LYS A 81 13.66 -8.57 -11.11
N ALA A 82 13.30 -9.65 -10.43
CA ALA A 82 14.24 -10.40 -9.60
C ALA A 82 15.31 -11.07 -10.47
#